data_AF-A0A920N0S4-F1
#
_entry.id   AF-A0A920N0S4-F1
#
_cell.length_a   1.000
_cell.length_b   1.000
_cell.length_c   1.000
_cell.angle_alpha   90.00
_cell.angle_beta   90.00
_cell.angle_gamma   90.00
#
_symmetry.space_group_name_H-M   'P 1'
#
loop_
_entity.id
_entity.type
_entity.pdbx_description
1 polymer ?
#
loop_
_entity_poly.entity_id
_entity_poly.type
_entity_poly.pdbx_seq_one_letter_code
_entity_poly.pdbx_strand_id
1 'polypeptide(L)'
;MPSLLSLLVLWAVAVPLRAAEIADDKTLRVFIFAGQSNMVGSDSKVKDIKRFPPFVGLEQPQESVRFSYCLGRQNKTRSDGWVALQPVNGIVGPELSFARKVSAAIKAPIAIIKVAAGGTHLGGDWNPDEPSGFKMYPLALEVVRSSLAELDKRKIPYRIEGFMWHQGENDMFNKDFMPN
;
A
#
# COMPACT_ATOMS: atom_id res chain seq x y z
N MET A 1 19.12 -60.75 -30.97
CA MET A 1 18.94 -59.44 -30.33
C MET A 1 17.56 -58.91 -30.68
N PRO A 2 16.64 -58.79 -29.71
CA PRO A 2 15.58 -57.81 -29.78
C PRO A 2 15.74 -56.74 -28.70
N SER A 3 15.39 -55.53 -29.11
CA SER A 3 15.52 -54.25 -28.43
C SER A 3 14.76 -54.19 -27.09
N LEU A 4 15.44 -53.71 -26.05
CA LEU A 4 14.81 -53.20 -24.83
C LEU A 4 14.12 -51.87 -25.19
N LEU A 5 12.80 -51.82 -25.08
CA LEU A 5 12.04 -50.57 -25.13
C LEU A 5 12.11 -49.93 -23.73
N SER A 6 12.89 -48.87 -23.59
CA SER A 6 12.96 -48.07 -22.36
C SER A 6 11.66 -47.30 -22.16
N LEU A 7 10.89 -47.66 -21.13
CA LEU A 7 9.70 -46.93 -20.71
C LEU A 7 10.13 -45.69 -19.90
N LEU A 8 10.19 -44.52 -20.54
CA LEU A 8 10.33 -43.23 -19.87
C LEU A 8 9.00 -42.85 -19.23
N VAL A 9 8.85 -43.10 -17.94
CA VAL A 9 7.74 -42.58 -17.14
C VAL A 9 8.02 -41.10 -16.85
N LEU A 10 7.46 -40.21 -17.67
CA LEU A 10 7.39 -38.78 -17.37
C LEU A 10 6.38 -38.59 -16.23
N TRP A 11 6.89 -38.47 -15.00
CA TRP A 11 6.10 -37.95 -13.87
C TRP A 11 5.87 -36.46 -14.09
N ALA A 12 4.78 -36.11 -14.78
CA ALA A 12 4.26 -34.76 -14.77
C ALA A 12 3.83 -34.45 -13.33
N VAL A 13 4.62 -33.63 -12.62
CA VAL A 13 4.22 -33.06 -11.34
C VAL A 13 3.10 -32.06 -11.63
N ALA A 14 1.87 -32.57 -11.73
CA ALA A 14 0.68 -31.76 -11.65
C ALA A 14 0.58 -31.29 -10.20
N VAL A 15 1.22 -30.17 -9.86
CA VAL A 15 0.89 -29.48 -8.62
C VAL A 15 -0.61 -29.20 -8.69
N PRO A 16 -1.44 -29.77 -7.81
CA PRO A 16 -2.88 -29.62 -7.93
C PRO A 16 -3.21 -28.15 -7.78
N LEU A 17 -3.99 -27.61 -8.71
CA LEU A 17 -4.46 -26.22 -8.76
C LEU A 17 -4.97 -25.71 -7.39
N ARG A 18 -5.58 -26.62 -6.61
CA ARG A 18 -6.00 -26.39 -5.22
C ARG A 18 -4.89 -25.96 -4.26
N ALA A 19 -3.68 -26.50 -4.38
CA ALA A 19 -2.56 -26.11 -3.52
C ALA A 19 -2.08 -24.68 -3.84
N ALA A 20 -2.11 -24.29 -5.11
CA ALA A 20 -1.80 -22.94 -5.54
C ALA A 20 -2.85 -21.93 -5.05
N GLU A 21 -4.15 -22.25 -5.16
CA GLU A 21 -5.24 -21.41 -4.63
C GLU A 21 -5.17 -21.22 -3.10
N ILE A 22 -4.90 -22.30 -2.34
CA ILE A 22 -4.75 -22.20 -0.88
C ILE A 22 -3.52 -21.38 -0.48
N ALA A 23 -2.44 -21.46 -1.25
CA ALA A 23 -1.26 -20.63 -1.02
C ALA A 23 -1.56 -19.15 -1.30
N ASP A 24 -2.32 -18.88 -2.37
CA ASP A 24 -2.71 -17.54 -2.78
C ASP A 24 -3.64 -16.85 -1.75
N ASP A 25 -4.54 -17.62 -1.12
CA ASP A 25 -5.37 -17.20 0.03
C ASP A 25 -4.56 -16.88 1.31
N LYS A 26 -3.27 -17.23 1.37
CA LYS A 26 -2.39 -17.01 2.53
C LYS A 26 -1.28 -15.99 2.26
N THR A 27 -0.96 -15.71 1.00
CA THR A 27 0.03 -14.70 0.62
C THR A 27 -0.47 -13.31 1.00
N LEU A 28 0.32 -12.57 1.77
CA LEU A 28 0.00 -11.20 2.15
C LEU A 28 -0.04 -10.29 0.93
N ARG A 29 -1.19 -9.62 0.70
CA ARG A 29 -1.33 -8.62 -0.37
C ARG A 29 -0.89 -7.27 0.13
N VAL A 30 0.18 -6.74 -0.45
CA VAL A 30 0.72 -5.43 -0.08
C VAL A 30 0.21 -4.39 -1.07
N PHE A 31 -0.42 -3.36 -0.54
CA PHE A 31 -0.97 -2.24 -1.27
C PHE A 31 -0.20 -0.97 -0.91
N ILE A 32 0.32 -0.26 -1.91
CA ILE A 32 1.10 0.96 -1.69
C ILE A 32 0.20 2.17 -1.98
N PHE A 33 0.17 3.13 -1.06
CA PHE A 33 -0.59 4.37 -1.16
C PHE A 33 0.38 5.54 -1.18
N ALA A 34 0.29 6.39 -2.20
CA ALA A 34 1.18 7.53 -2.36
C ALA A 34 0.45 8.76 -2.90
N GLY A 35 0.91 9.95 -2.52
CA GLY A 35 0.37 11.20 -3.05
C GLY A 35 0.35 12.35 -2.04
N GLN A 36 -0.61 13.27 -2.20
CA GLN A 36 -0.66 14.51 -1.43
C GLN A 36 -1.74 14.54 -0.33
N SER A 37 -2.27 15.73 0.00
CA SER A 37 -3.22 15.97 1.09
C SER A 37 -4.47 15.08 1.00
N ASN A 38 -4.99 14.87 -0.20
CA ASN A 38 -6.13 13.99 -0.40
C ASN A 38 -5.79 12.52 -0.10
N MET A 39 -4.56 12.08 -0.44
CA MET A 39 -4.06 10.78 -0.02
C MET A 39 -3.87 10.71 1.50
N VAL A 40 -3.32 11.76 2.12
CA VAL A 40 -3.20 11.86 3.58
C VAL A 40 -4.57 11.70 4.25
N GLY A 41 -5.62 12.27 3.65
CA GLY A 41 -6.93 12.45 4.28
C GLY A 41 -7.05 13.81 4.97
N SER A 42 -6.28 14.80 4.52
CA SER A 42 -6.31 16.16 5.09
C SER A 42 -7.72 16.75 5.08
N ASP A 43 -8.00 17.62 6.04
CA ASP A 43 -9.30 18.28 6.30
C ASP A 43 -10.47 17.36 6.64
N SER A 44 -10.28 16.04 6.58
CA SER A 44 -11.18 15.10 7.22
C SER A 44 -11.00 15.13 8.75
N LYS A 45 -12.02 14.65 9.47
CA LYS A 45 -12.07 14.65 10.92
C LYS A 45 -12.71 13.36 11.39
N VAL A 46 -11.99 12.54 12.15
CA VAL A 46 -12.53 11.31 12.74
C VAL A 46 -13.81 11.60 13.54
N LYS A 47 -13.86 12.72 14.26
CA LYS A 47 -15.05 13.15 15.03
C LYS A 47 -16.31 13.35 14.17
N ASP A 48 -16.17 13.66 12.89
CA ASP A 48 -17.28 13.89 11.97
C ASP A 48 -17.77 12.60 11.31
N ILE A 49 -17.12 11.45 11.53
CA ILE A 49 -17.40 10.21 10.80
C ILE A 49 -18.85 9.72 10.97
N LYS A 50 -19.46 9.98 12.13
CA LYS A 50 -20.86 9.64 12.43
C LYS A 50 -21.86 10.36 11.51
N ARG A 51 -21.44 11.46 10.87
CA ARG A 51 -22.26 12.21 9.89
C ARG A 51 -22.27 11.55 8.51
N PHE A 52 -21.44 10.55 8.29
CA PHE A 52 -21.32 9.83 7.03
C PHE A 52 -21.53 8.32 7.26
N PRO A 53 -22.80 7.84 7.32
CA PRO A 53 -23.13 6.48 7.72
C PRO A 53 -22.33 5.35 7.05
N PRO A 54 -22.02 5.42 5.73
CA PRO A 54 -21.20 4.38 5.10
C PRO A 54 -19.80 4.21 5.69
N PHE A 55 -19.27 5.21 6.40
CA PHE A 55 -17.90 5.21 6.94
C PHE A 55 -17.82 4.99 8.45
N VAL A 56 -18.97 4.88 9.14
CA VAL A 56 -18.98 4.56 10.58
C VAL A 56 -18.25 3.25 10.85
N GLY A 57 -17.48 3.23 11.93
CA GLY A 57 -16.60 2.14 12.33
C GLY A 57 -15.17 2.28 11.81
N LEU A 58 -14.91 3.11 10.79
CA LEU A 58 -13.54 3.35 10.30
C LEU A 58 -12.70 4.23 11.25
N GLU A 59 -13.31 4.77 12.31
CA GLU A 59 -12.58 5.41 13.40
C GLU A 59 -11.86 4.42 14.32
N GLN A 60 -12.22 3.13 14.26
CA GLN A 60 -11.60 2.08 15.07
C GLN A 60 -10.44 1.42 14.32
N PRO A 61 -9.44 0.88 15.04
CA PRO A 61 -8.41 0.06 14.43
C PRO A 61 -8.99 -1.15 13.69
N GLN A 62 -8.45 -1.44 12.52
CA GLN A 62 -8.65 -2.66 11.74
C GLN A 62 -7.50 -3.62 12.02
N GLU A 63 -7.58 -4.34 13.15
CA GLU A 63 -6.49 -5.18 13.72
C GLU A 63 -5.94 -6.25 12.76
N SER A 64 -6.74 -6.72 11.82
CA SER A 64 -6.33 -7.72 10.83
C SER A 64 -5.49 -7.15 9.67
N VAL A 65 -5.41 -5.82 9.55
CA VAL A 65 -4.73 -5.13 8.45
C VAL A 65 -3.44 -4.49 8.95
N ARG A 66 -2.31 -4.92 8.38
CA ARG A 66 -0.99 -4.34 8.71
C ARG A 66 -0.84 -2.99 8.03
N PHE A 67 -0.28 -2.02 8.73
CA PHE A 67 -0.11 -0.66 8.25
C PHE A 67 1.28 -0.14 8.57
N SER A 68 1.98 0.33 7.54
CA SER A 68 3.22 1.07 7.63
C SER A 68 3.03 2.43 6.98
N TYR A 69 3.45 3.52 7.61
CA TYR A 69 3.22 4.84 7.05
C TYR A 69 4.31 5.86 7.33
N CYS A 70 4.41 6.85 6.44
CA CYS A 70 5.16 8.08 6.64
C CYS A 70 4.34 9.25 6.08
N LEU A 71 3.79 10.08 6.97
CA LEU A 71 2.87 11.15 6.63
C LEU A 71 3.45 12.52 7.00
N GLY A 72 3.27 13.50 6.13
CA GLY A 72 3.58 14.91 6.40
C GLY A 72 4.84 15.45 5.73
N ARG A 73 5.03 16.76 5.88
CA ARG A 73 6.08 17.56 5.23
C ARG A 73 7.40 17.47 6.00
N GLN A 74 7.76 18.52 6.75
CA GLN A 74 8.96 18.58 7.59
C GLN A 74 8.82 17.68 8.84
N ASN A 75 7.72 17.83 9.57
CA ASN A 75 7.42 17.01 10.74
C ASN A 75 6.66 15.76 10.31
N LYS A 76 7.40 14.70 9.98
CA LYS A 76 6.83 13.44 9.49
C LYS A 76 6.36 12.58 10.66
N THR A 77 5.09 12.17 10.65
CA THR A 77 4.58 11.10 11.51
C THR A 77 4.87 9.76 10.84
N ARG A 78 5.55 8.86 11.54
CA ARG A 78 5.91 7.53 11.04
C ARG A 78 5.33 6.45 11.96
N SER A 79 4.97 5.31 11.40
CA SER A 79 4.76 4.11 12.20
C SER A 79 6.10 3.55 12.68
N ASP A 80 6.08 2.87 13.83
CA ASP A 80 7.18 2.01 14.25
C ASP A 80 6.93 0.60 13.69
N GLY A 81 7.52 0.33 12.52
CA GLY A 81 7.27 -0.89 11.75
C GLY A 81 5.81 -1.04 11.31
N TRP A 82 5.34 -2.29 11.30
CA TRP A 82 3.94 -2.64 11.01
C TRP A 82 3.05 -2.53 12.25
N VAL A 83 2.05 -1.64 12.19
CA VAL A 83 1.00 -1.49 13.21
C VAL A 83 -0.37 -1.91 12.66
N ALA A 84 -1.41 -1.95 13.50
CA ALA A 84 -2.79 -2.10 13.03
C ALA A 84 -3.22 -0.85 12.25
N LEU A 85 -3.93 -1.05 11.14
CA LEU A 85 -4.47 0.04 10.35
C LEU A 85 -5.49 0.84 11.16
N GLN A 86 -5.26 2.14 11.32
CA GLN A 86 -6.12 3.02 12.11
C GLN A 86 -5.97 4.47 11.63
N PRO A 87 -6.92 5.37 11.97
CA PRO A 87 -6.73 6.80 11.77
C PRO A 87 -5.43 7.30 12.42
N VAL A 88 -4.70 8.15 11.70
CA VAL A 88 -3.48 8.80 12.20
C VAL A 88 -3.79 10.28 12.36
N ASN A 89 -3.33 10.92 13.45
CA ASN A 89 -3.52 12.35 13.71
C ASN A 89 -4.99 12.84 13.65
N GLY A 90 -5.96 11.98 14.00
CA GLY A 90 -7.38 12.36 14.05
C GLY A 90 -8.04 12.59 12.69
N ILE A 91 -7.39 12.16 11.60
CA ILE A 91 -7.90 12.25 10.23
C ILE A 91 -8.17 10.86 9.65
N VAL A 92 -9.07 10.80 8.66
CA VAL A 92 -9.43 9.59 7.92
C VAL A 92 -8.93 9.69 6.48
N GLY A 93 -8.19 8.69 6.03
CA GLY A 93 -7.74 8.58 4.64
C GLY A 93 -8.45 7.48 3.85
N PRO A 94 -8.23 7.43 2.52
CA PRO A 94 -8.87 6.45 1.64
C PRO A 94 -8.53 5.00 2.00
N GLU A 95 -7.36 4.75 2.59
CA GLU A 95 -6.86 3.44 3.02
C GLU A 95 -7.83 2.70 3.94
N LEU A 96 -8.54 3.44 4.81
CA LEU A 96 -9.44 2.83 5.81
C LEU A 96 -10.63 2.18 5.12
N SER A 97 -11.26 2.92 4.21
CA SER A 97 -12.42 2.43 3.46
C SER A 97 -12.03 1.37 2.43
N PHE A 98 -10.85 1.52 1.81
CA PHE A 98 -10.28 0.54 0.90
C PHE A 98 -10.05 -0.79 1.61
N ALA A 99 -9.34 -0.79 2.74
CA ALA A 99 -9.01 -2.01 3.47
C ALA A 99 -10.27 -2.78 3.86
N ARG A 100 -11.28 -2.09 4.43
CA ARG A 100 -12.57 -2.69 4.78
C ARG A 100 -13.25 -3.35 3.58
N LYS A 101 -13.22 -2.71 2.41
CA LYS A 101 -13.86 -3.25 1.19
C LYS A 101 -13.08 -4.43 0.62
N VAL A 102 -11.76 -4.32 0.54
CA VAL A 102 -10.91 -5.40 -0.01
C VAL A 102 -10.90 -6.61 0.90
N SER A 103 -10.73 -6.44 2.22
CA SER A 103 -10.77 -7.55 3.18
C SER A 103 -12.13 -8.26 3.23
N ALA A 104 -13.22 -7.59 2.84
CA ALA A 104 -14.52 -8.25 2.69
C ALA A 104 -14.65 -9.03 1.37
N ALA A 105 -13.85 -8.70 0.35
CA ALA A 105 -13.93 -9.28 -0.98
C ALA A 105 -12.93 -10.44 -1.21
N ILE A 106 -11.83 -10.48 -0.46
CA ILE A 106 -10.78 -11.50 -0.61
C ILE A 106 -10.47 -12.19 0.71
N LYS A 107 -10.04 -13.46 0.65
CA LYS A 107 -9.62 -14.23 1.83
C LYS A 107 -8.20 -13.91 2.28
N ALA A 108 -7.35 -13.48 1.35
CA ALA A 108 -5.95 -13.18 1.61
C ALA A 108 -5.79 -12.03 2.61
N PRO A 109 -4.84 -12.12 3.57
CA PRO A 109 -4.53 -11.01 4.44
C PRO A 109 -3.97 -9.84 3.63
N ILE A 110 -4.20 -8.61 4.09
CA ILE A 110 -3.70 -7.42 3.39
C ILE A 110 -2.81 -6.57 4.30
N ALA A 111 -1.91 -5.82 3.66
CA ALA A 111 -1.05 -4.84 4.27
C ALA A 111 -1.05 -3.56 3.42
N ILE A 112 -0.92 -2.42 4.08
CA ILE A 112 -0.88 -1.11 3.43
C ILE A 112 0.42 -0.39 3.81
N ILE A 113 1.12 0.12 2.80
CA ILE A 113 2.25 1.04 2.99
C ILE A 113 1.79 2.40 2.47
N LYS A 114 1.76 3.45 3.31
CA LYS A 114 1.26 4.78 2.93
C LYS A 114 2.31 5.86 3.10
N VAL A 115 2.64 6.56 2.02
CA VAL A 115 3.58 7.69 2.04
C VAL A 115 2.93 8.89 1.38
N ALA A 116 2.59 9.92 2.16
CA ALA A 116 1.85 11.06 1.62
C ALA A 116 2.11 12.35 2.37
N ALA A 117 2.10 13.48 1.65
CA ALA A 117 2.27 14.80 2.24
C ALA A 117 1.55 15.87 1.42
N GLY A 118 0.73 16.71 2.09
CA GLY A 118 -0.01 17.79 1.43
C GLY A 118 0.88 18.84 0.78
N GLY A 119 0.39 19.48 -0.29
CA GLY A 119 1.11 20.52 -1.03
C GLY A 119 2.44 20.06 -1.62
N THR A 120 2.49 18.82 -2.09
CA THR A 120 3.63 18.26 -2.84
C THR A 120 3.31 18.30 -4.32
N HIS A 121 4.31 18.55 -5.15
CA HIS A 121 4.16 18.59 -6.61
C HIS A 121 4.68 17.30 -7.23
N LEU A 122 4.08 16.87 -8.35
CA LEU A 122 4.56 15.74 -9.13
C LEU A 122 5.93 16.03 -9.71
N GLY A 123 6.08 17.19 -10.36
CA GLY A 123 7.31 17.55 -11.08
C GLY A 123 8.52 17.86 -10.19
N GLY A 124 8.29 18.09 -8.88
CA GLY A 124 9.34 18.43 -7.92
C GLY A 124 9.52 17.38 -6.82
N ASP A 125 8.59 17.33 -5.88
CA ASP A 125 8.68 16.45 -4.71
C ASP A 125 8.70 14.96 -5.08
N TRP A 126 7.91 14.59 -6.10
CA TRP A 126 7.74 13.22 -6.56
C TRP A 126 8.55 12.89 -7.82
N ASN A 127 9.44 13.78 -8.24
CA ASN A 127 10.32 13.55 -9.37
C ASN A 127 11.32 12.42 -9.06
N PRO A 128 11.41 11.37 -9.89
CA PRO A 128 12.31 10.26 -9.65
C PRO A 128 13.78 10.57 -9.90
N ASP A 129 14.06 11.50 -10.82
CA ASP A 129 15.41 11.80 -11.31
C ASP A 129 16.03 12.96 -10.51
N GLU A 130 15.27 14.04 -10.35
CA GLU A 130 15.71 15.27 -9.68
C GLU A 130 14.72 15.69 -8.56
N PRO A 131 14.61 14.90 -7.48
CA PRO A 131 13.68 15.19 -6.40
C PRO A 131 14.03 16.50 -5.68
N SER A 132 13.07 17.42 -5.65
CA SER A 132 13.16 18.69 -4.92
C SER A 132 12.19 18.73 -3.73
N GLY A 133 12.10 19.89 -3.06
CA GLY A 133 11.18 20.09 -1.94
C GLY A 133 11.38 19.07 -0.81
N PHE A 134 10.32 18.34 -0.47
CA PHE A 134 10.30 17.31 0.57
C PHE A 134 10.84 15.95 0.12
N LYS A 135 11.25 15.82 -1.16
CA LYS A 135 11.86 14.61 -1.72
C LYS A 135 11.03 13.35 -1.45
N MET A 136 9.75 13.41 -1.83
CA MET A 136 8.76 12.38 -1.54
C MET A 136 9.01 11.08 -2.31
N TYR A 137 9.53 11.12 -3.54
CA TYR A 137 9.84 9.90 -4.30
C TYR A 137 10.91 9.02 -3.62
N PRO A 138 12.13 9.52 -3.31
CA PRO A 138 13.13 8.69 -2.63
C PRO A 138 12.68 8.26 -1.24
N LEU A 139 11.93 9.10 -0.52
CA LEU A 139 11.31 8.73 0.75
C LEU A 139 10.31 7.58 0.59
N ALA A 140 9.47 7.60 -0.43
CA ALA A 140 8.52 6.52 -0.68
C ALA A 140 9.23 5.20 -0.98
N LEU A 141 10.31 5.24 -1.78
CA LEU A 141 11.14 4.06 -2.02
C LEU A 141 11.79 3.53 -0.73
N GLU A 142 12.33 4.40 0.13
CA GLU A 142 12.91 4.02 1.42
C GLU A 142 11.87 3.29 2.31
N VAL A 143 10.68 3.88 2.47
CA VAL A 143 9.63 3.34 3.34
C VAL A 143 9.07 2.04 2.77
N VAL A 144 8.87 1.95 1.45
CA VAL A 144 8.42 0.71 0.81
C VAL A 144 9.46 -0.39 0.99
N ARG A 145 10.73 -0.13 0.67
CA ARG A 145 11.80 -1.13 0.78
C ARG A 145 12.00 -1.61 2.20
N SER A 146 12.03 -0.69 3.18
CA SER A 146 12.21 -1.07 4.59
C SER A 146 11.01 -1.86 5.14
N SER A 147 9.78 -1.48 4.79
CA SER A 147 8.57 -2.22 5.19
C SER A 147 8.54 -3.64 4.61
N LEU A 148 8.92 -3.80 3.35
CA LEU A 148 9.02 -5.11 2.70
C LEU A 148 10.16 -5.97 3.27
N ALA A 149 11.33 -5.37 3.53
CA ALA A 149 12.45 -6.06 4.16
C ALA A 149 12.09 -6.58 5.57
N GLU A 150 11.21 -5.90 6.30
CA GLU A 150 10.69 -6.39 7.58
C GLU A 150 9.82 -7.65 7.41
N LEU A 151 9.03 -7.73 6.34
CA LEU A 151 8.27 -8.94 6.01
C LEU A 151 9.22 -10.10 5.66
N ASP A 152 10.27 -9.82 4.87
CA ASP A 152 11.31 -10.80 4.52
C ASP A 152 12.02 -11.33 5.76
N LYS A 153 12.43 -10.45 6.68
CA LYS A 153 13.07 -10.82 7.96
C LYS A 153 12.16 -11.73 8.80
N ARG A 154 10.85 -11.49 8.77
CA ARG A 154 9.84 -12.30 9.46
C ARG A 154 9.41 -13.54 8.66
N LYS A 155 9.97 -13.76 7.47
CA LYS A 155 9.64 -14.85 6.53
C LYS A 155 8.13 -14.89 6.18
N ILE A 156 7.51 -13.72 6.06
CA ILE A 156 6.11 -13.60 5.66
C ILE A 156 6.05 -13.54 4.12
N PRO A 157 5.46 -14.52 3.43
CA PRO A 157 5.30 -14.45 1.98
C PRO A 157 4.32 -13.33 1.61
N TYR A 158 4.74 -12.46 0.69
CA TYR A 158 3.92 -11.35 0.22
C TYR A 158 3.98 -11.17 -1.30
N ARG A 159 2.99 -10.47 -1.82
CA ARG A 159 2.93 -9.96 -3.20
C ARG A 159 2.51 -8.49 -3.16
N ILE A 160 3.20 -7.64 -3.92
CA ILE A 160 2.71 -6.28 -4.15
C ILE A 160 1.53 -6.39 -5.11
N GLU A 161 0.34 -6.03 -4.63
CA GLU A 161 -0.92 -6.24 -5.32
C GLU A 161 -1.38 -5.00 -6.09
N GLY A 162 -1.03 -3.81 -5.59
CA GLY A 162 -1.47 -2.57 -6.22
C GLY A 162 -0.78 -1.33 -5.67
N PHE A 163 -0.85 -0.27 -6.48
CA PHE A 163 -0.34 1.05 -6.17
C PHE A 163 -1.47 2.08 -6.38
N MET A 164 -1.82 2.80 -5.33
CA MET A 164 -2.87 3.81 -5.30
C MET A 164 -2.20 5.18 -5.23
N TRP A 165 -2.51 6.02 -6.21
CA TRP A 165 -1.95 7.34 -6.37
C TRP A 165 -3.04 8.40 -6.29
N HIS A 166 -2.86 9.43 -5.44
CA HIS A 166 -3.76 10.58 -5.40
C HIS A 166 -2.97 11.89 -5.23
N GLN A 167 -2.74 12.56 -6.35
CA GLN A 167 -1.92 13.76 -6.47
C GLN A 167 -2.35 14.57 -7.69
N GLY A 168 -2.04 15.86 -7.72
CA GLY A 168 -2.09 16.69 -8.93
C GLY A 168 -2.52 18.13 -8.66
N GLU A 169 -3.26 18.37 -7.57
CA GLU A 169 -3.86 19.68 -7.33
C GLU A 169 -2.81 20.76 -7.07
N ASN A 170 -1.62 20.40 -6.55
CA ASN A 170 -0.58 21.38 -6.29
C ASN A 170 0.23 21.77 -7.53
N ASP A 171 0.36 20.87 -8.51
CA ASP A 171 1.04 21.16 -9.79
C ASP A 171 0.33 22.28 -10.55
N MET A 172 -0.99 22.42 -10.38
CA MET A 172 -1.79 23.50 -10.94
C MET A 172 -1.40 24.91 -10.47
N PHE A 173 -0.51 25.04 -9.47
CA PHE A 173 -0.01 26.33 -9.00
C PHE A 173 1.43 26.61 -9.42
N ASN A 174 2.15 25.62 -9.97
CA ASN A 174 3.50 25.82 -10.48
C ASN A 174 3.49 26.03 -11.99
N LYS A 175 3.85 27.24 -12.44
CA LYS A 175 3.88 27.60 -13.87
C LYS A 175 4.79 26.70 -14.69
N ASP A 176 5.84 26.13 -14.10
CA ASP A 176 6.77 25.24 -14.79
C ASP A 176 6.14 23.89 -15.14
N PHE A 177 5.04 23.52 -14.46
CA PHE A 177 4.33 22.24 -14.65
C PHE A 177 2.98 22.39 -15.39
N MET A 178 2.59 23.62 -15.72
CA MET A 178 1.40 23.93 -16.51
C MET A 178 1.53 23.88 -18.05
N PRO A 179 2.72 23.93 -18.70
CA PRO A 179 2.76 24.08 -20.15
C PRO A 179 2.30 22.82 -20.90
N ASN A 180 1.39 23.04 -21.85
CA ASN A 180 1.09 22.13 -22.95
C ASN A 180 2.16 22.24 -24.04
#